data_AF-A0A4Z1T9S0-F1
#
_entry.id   AF-A0A4Z1T9S0-F1
#
_cell.length_a   1.000
_cell.length_b   1.000
_cell.length_c   1.000
_cell.angle_alpha   90.00
_cell.angle_beta   90.00
_cell.angle_gamma   90.00
#
_symmetry.space_group_name_H-M   'P 1'
#
loop_
_entity.id
_entity.type
_entity.pdbx_description
1 polymer ?
#
loop_
_entity_poly.entity_id
_entity_poly.type
_entity_poly.pdbx_seq_one_letter_code
_entity_poly.pdbx_strand_id
1 'polypeptide(L)'
;MVGVRNCYDLLVIPLGMAPRIGNSCFLVVVGEAVSFLLDCGLRTSAPDGERIPAFEHSVLQSMGYSLARDLDFIILSHAHFDHSGALPFLYSMYPGFSRPVYTTVATKFLLPQMYADYDRVSETGNSSNSHIERTARSAQARASVLDRLETKPINVSFLADLSPTNRSATDPPPRVHVTFSNAGHIIGAVITTVEVEGMAKVVYTGDYNTSARATLPAATLPACAVGADVFITETTYCNISRRPSFYRDALQLADIGQTVRKGNRVLIPTSAMGLCQDIIVKIWSFWERFSLSAERLMLGTGLIKHMTDAQRVLGNYALDTTPFTSLPIYHRMDPFDRSRVQGSSSQWCVICAPNQTKSGVTLDCFVQLADDPNALVAYPGHMPLMGYNWRVMTKTAKQLTFDGLKQPKDIHCRATHLAFNAHVDFNGLVRVIEFLDPRAVLLIHNTAIDNVVRFSQLLEHYYGGRKVICVGNENTPILAVPLRGSGRPRRAYLHQRENAFLTTVQPEKRTGASIYRAEFSESLEAILVRLALQGLIAQRVGSVKIDDTLRDMYRIGEAYYLCSNAVGGVTAQWVGGPEDGKLLLANH
;
A
#
# COMPACT_ATOMS: atom_id res chain seq x y z
N MET A 1 -25.66 -4.44 21.54
CA MET A 1 -25.65 -4.46 20.06
C MET A 1 -26.88 -3.70 19.58
N VAL A 2 -26.67 -2.52 18.99
CA VAL A 2 -27.66 -1.73 18.24
C VAL A 2 -26.93 -1.31 16.96
N GLY A 3 -27.60 -1.48 15.82
CA GLY A 3 -27.00 -1.55 14.49
C GLY A 3 -26.22 -0.31 14.06
N VAL A 4 -25.19 -0.58 13.25
CA VAL A 4 -24.45 0.40 12.43
C VAL A 4 -25.32 0.96 11.28
N ARG A 5 -26.61 0.60 11.23
CA ARG A 5 -27.63 1.17 10.31
C ARG A 5 -28.20 2.51 10.80
N ASN A 6 -27.40 3.36 11.44
CA ASN A 6 -27.74 4.77 11.63
C ASN A 6 -26.92 5.60 10.63
N CYS A 7 -27.61 5.92 9.55
CA CYS A 7 -27.21 6.33 8.20
C CYS A 7 -26.63 7.74 8.04
N TYR A 8 -25.59 8.13 8.79
CA TYR A 8 -25.00 9.49 8.68
C TYR A 8 -23.50 9.55 8.36
N ASP A 9 -22.87 8.42 8.09
CA ASP A 9 -21.40 8.35 7.97
C ASP A 9 -20.93 7.83 6.60
N LEU A 10 -19.80 8.38 6.18
CA LEU A 10 -18.87 7.83 5.20
C LEU A 10 -17.89 6.93 5.95
N LEU A 11 -17.88 5.64 5.62
CA LEU A 11 -16.99 4.63 6.18
C LEU A 11 -15.93 4.23 5.15
N VAL A 12 -14.66 4.16 5.57
CA VAL A 12 -13.58 3.54 4.80
C VAL A 12 -13.02 2.38 5.61
N ILE A 13 -13.08 1.17 5.06
CA ILE A 13 -12.69 -0.08 5.70
C ILE A 13 -11.55 -0.71 4.88
N PRO A 14 -10.30 -0.67 5.37
CA PRO A 14 -9.20 -1.41 4.76
C PRO A 14 -9.45 -2.92 4.89
N LEU A 15 -9.58 -3.60 3.75
CA LEU A 15 -9.62 -5.06 3.67
C LEU A 15 -8.23 -5.64 3.35
N GLY A 16 -7.27 -4.80 2.96
CA GLY A 16 -5.86 -5.12 2.79
C GLY A 16 -5.00 -3.84 2.78
N MET A 17 -3.67 -3.97 2.62
CA MET A 17 -2.72 -2.85 2.53
C MET A 17 -2.79 -1.84 3.71
N ALA A 18 -2.65 -2.32 4.95
CA ALA A 18 -2.73 -1.46 6.13
C ALA A 18 -1.88 -1.99 7.31
N PRO A 19 -0.73 -1.39 7.67
CA PRO A 19 0.01 -0.36 6.95
C PRO A 19 0.86 -0.93 5.80
N ARG A 20 0.97 -2.25 5.66
CA ARG A 20 2.01 -2.93 4.85
C ARG A 20 1.79 -2.77 3.35
N ILE A 21 2.86 -2.98 2.57
CA ILE A 21 2.79 -3.09 1.10
C ILE A 21 2.28 -4.49 0.67
N GLY A 22 1.34 -4.52 -0.26
CA GLY A 22 0.67 -5.70 -0.80
C GLY A 22 -0.85 -5.64 -0.63
N ASN A 23 -1.58 -6.43 -1.42
CA ASN A 23 -3.03 -6.65 -1.31
C ASN A 23 -3.96 -5.43 -1.11
N SER A 24 -3.73 -4.30 -1.78
CA SER A 24 -4.57 -3.09 -1.72
C SER A 24 -6.04 -3.39 -1.95
N CYS A 25 -6.87 -2.99 -1.00
CA CYS A 25 -8.31 -3.21 -1.05
C CYS A 25 -8.99 -2.38 0.03
N PHE A 26 -9.78 -1.37 -0.36
CA PHE A 26 -10.50 -0.51 0.57
C PHE A 26 -11.98 -0.48 0.20
N LEU A 27 -12.83 -0.91 1.13
CA LEU A 27 -14.27 -0.78 1.00
C LEU A 27 -14.70 0.60 1.49
N VAL A 28 -15.42 1.34 0.64
CA VAL A 28 -15.99 2.64 0.98
C VAL A 28 -17.51 2.53 0.98
N VAL A 29 -18.13 2.87 2.10
CA VAL A 29 -19.59 2.87 2.29
C VAL A 29 -20.05 4.29 2.59
N VAL A 30 -21.01 4.81 1.82
CA VAL A 30 -21.55 6.17 1.95
C VAL A 30 -23.02 6.08 2.37
N GLY A 31 -23.27 6.24 3.68
CA GLY A 31 -24.59 6.02 4.26
C GLY A 31 -25.10 4.61 3.97
N GLU A 32 -26.37 4.49 3.60
CA GLU A 32 -26.97 3.23 3.13
C GLU A 32 -27.07 3.18 1.60
N ALA A 33 -26.57 4.20 0.91
CA ALA A 33 -26.91 4.48 -0.48
C ALA A 33 -25.86 4.01 -1.48
N VAL A 34 -24.57 4.02 -1.14
CA VAL A 34 -23.51 3.71 -2.12
C VAL A 34 -22.39 2.93 -1.45
N SER A 35 -21.91 1.89 -2.10
CA SER A 35 -20.75 1.13 -1.65
C SER A 35 -19.84 0.74 -2.81
N PHE A 36 -18.54 1.00 -2.69
CA PHE A 36 -17.57 0.68 -3.74
C PHE A 36 -16.23 0.23 -3.18
N LEU A 37 -15.50 -0.54 -3.99
CA LEU A 37 -14.17 -1.03 -3.65
C LEU A 37 -13.10 -0.24 -4.39
N LEU A 38 -12.06 0.16 -3.69
CA LEU A 38 -10.86 0.78 -4.25
C LEU A 38 -9.74 -0.27 -4.26
N ASP A 39 -9.33 -0.66 -5.46
CA ASP A 39 -8.37 -1.73 -5.75
C ASP A 39 -8.75 -3.11 -5.17
N CYS A 40 -8.06 -4.15 -5.66
CA CYS A 40 -8.19 -5.53 -5.20
C CYS A 40 -6.90 -6.29 -5.54
N GLY A 41 -5.88 -6.10 -4.72
CA GLY A 41 -4.52 -6.56 -4.97
C GLY A 41 -4.17 -7.91 -4.36
N LEU A 42 -3.04 -8.48 -4.80
CA LEU A 42 -2.44 -9.69 -4.23
C LEU A 42 -1.03 -9.44 -3.71
N ARG A 43 -0.71 -9.98 -2.54
CA ARG A 43 0.65 -10.04 -1.98
C ARG A 43 1.32 -11.37 -2.39
N THR A 44 2.19 -11.31 -3.40
CA THR A 44 2.80 -12.50 -4.03
C THR A 44 3.77 -13.27 -3.13
N SER A 45 4.37 -12.60 -2.14
CA SER A 45 5.44 -13.15 -1.30
C SER A 45 5.02 -13.46 0.14
N ALA A 46 3.71 -13.46 0.43
CA ALA A 46 3.19 -13.73 1.77
C ALA A 46 2.75 -15.19 1.96
N PRO A 47 2.71 -15.69 3.21
CA PRO A 47 2.12 -16.99 3.53
C PRO A 47 0.65 -17.08 3.13
N ASP A 48 0.14 -18.30 2.97
CA ASP A 48 -1.27 -18.55 2.68
C ASP A 48 -2.20 -17.96 3.76
N GLY A 49 -3.36 -17.45 3.35
CA GLY A 49 -4.28 -16.69 4.21
C GLY A 49 -3.97 -15.19 4.31
N GLU A 50 -2.76 -14.80 3.93
CA GLU A 50 -2.24 -13.44 4.07
C GLU A 50 -2.00 -12.76 2.69
N ARG A 51 -2.33 -13.46 1.59
CA ARG A 51 -2.02 -13.03 0.21
C ARG A 51 -3.12 -12.19 -0.41
N ILE A 52 -4.37 -12.51 -0.11
CA ILE A 52 -5.56 -11.81 -0.63
C ILE A 52 -6.10 -10.83 0.42
N PRO A 53 -6.96 -9.88 0.02
CA PRO A 53 -7.71 -9.07 0.96
C PRO A 53 -8.67 -9.91 1.81
N ALA A 54 -9.00 -9.41 3.01
CA ALA A 54 -9.97 -10.00 3.93
C ALA A 54 -11.40 -9.77 3.43
N PHE A 55 -11.82 -10.46 2.37
CA PHE A 55 -13.17 -10.31 1.79
C PHE A 55 -14.31 -10.66 2.75
N GLU A 56 -14.04 -11.50 3.74
CA GLU A 56 -14.99 -11.91 4.79
C GLU A 56 -14.63 -11.33 6.17
N HIS A 57 -14.04 -10.14 6.20
CA HIS A 57 -13.63 -9.46 7.44
C HIS A 57 -14.78 -9.41 8.48
N SER A 58 -14.47 -9.67 9.75
CA SER A 58 -15.44 -9.77 10.86
C SER A 58 -16.33 -8.53 11.01
N VAL A 59 -15.75 -7.34 10.83
CA VAL A 59 -16.47 -6.06 10.74
C VAL A 59 -17.63 -6.12 9.73
N LEU A 60 -17.43 -6.66 8.53
CA LEU A 60 -18.49 -6.76 7.52
C LEU A 60 -19.63 -7.61 8.04
N GLN A 61 -19.31 -8.77 8.63
CA GLN A 61 -20.31 -9.66 9.25
C GLN A 61 -21.08 -8.95 10.37
N SER A 62 -20.39 -8.18 11.22
CA SER A 62 -21.01 -7.43 12.32
C SER A 62 -21.94 -6.31 11.84
N MET A 63 -21.65 -5.73 10.66
CA MET A 63 -22.51 -4.76 9.98
C MET A 63 -23.66 -5.44 9.21
N GLY A 64 -23.66 -6.77 9.14
CA GLY A 64 -24.54 -7.53 8.25
C GLY A 64 -24.26 -7.27 6.76
N TYR A 65 -23.07 -6.78 6.42
CA TYR A 65 -22.63 -6.42 5.07
C TYR A 65 -21.98 -7.63 4.37
N SER A 66 -22.29 -7.82 3.08
CA SER A 66 -21.67 -8.81 2.21
C SER A 66 -21.24 -8.16 0.91
N LEU A 67 -19.96 -8.31 0.51
CA LEU A 67 -19.46 -7.80 -0.77
C LEU A 67 -20.30 -8.32 -1.95
N ALA A 68 -20.72 -9.58 -1.90
CA ALA A 68 -21.52 -10.18 -2.98
C ALA A 68 -22.84 -9.46 -3.21
N ARG A 69 -23.52 -9.07 -2.12
CA ARG A 69 -24.85 -8.45 -2.16
C ARG A 69 -24.77 -6.93 -2.29
N ASP A 70 -23.94 -6.30 -1.46
CA ASP A 70 -24.06 -4.87 -1.16
C ASP A 70 -23.10 -3.98 -1.96
N LEU A 71 -22.07 -4.54 -2.62
CA LEU A 71 -21.12 -3.75 -3.40
C LEU A 71 -21.76 -3.27 -4.71
N ASP A 72 -21.63 -1.99 -5.05
CA ASP A 72 -22.11 -1.45 -6.33
C ASP A 72 -21.09 -1.70 -7.45
N PHE A 73 -19.84 -1.25 -7.25
CA PHE A 73 -18.78 -1.32 -8.26
C PHE A 73 -17.38 -1.37 -7.65
N ILE A 74 -16.38 -1.62 -8.48
CA ILE A 74 -14.96 -1.63 -8.13
C ILE A 74 -14.24 -0.57 -8.97
N ILE A 75 -13.30 0.15 -8.39
CA ILE A 75 -12.37 1.04 -9.11
C ILE A 75 -10.98 0.44 -8.99
N LEU A 76 -10.32 0.24 -10.14
CA LEU A 76 -8.94 -0.21 -10.20
C LEU A 76 -8.03 0.93 -10.67
N SER A 77 -7.16 1.38 -9.76
CA SER A 77 -6.26 2.52 -9.95
C SER A 77 -5.20 2.24 -11.02
N HIS A 78 -4.57 1.06 -10.99
CA HIS A 78 -3.51 0.71 -11.92
C HIS A 78 -3.23 -0.81 -11.97
N ALA A 79 -2.35 -1.22 -12.89
CA ALA A 79 -2.13 -2.62 -13.24
C ALA A 79 -1.16 -3.40 -12.33
N HIS A 80 -0.52 -2.77 -11.34
CA HIS A 80 0.39 -3.51 -10.47
C HIS A 80 -0.37 -4.58 -9.67
N PHE A 81 0.31 -5.69 -9.42
CA PHE A 81 -0.35 -6.89 -8.90
C PHE A 81 -0.81 -6.74 -7.45
N ASP A 82 -0.13 -5.90 -6.67
CA ASP A 82 -0.54 -5.50 -5.33
C ASP A 82 -1.75 -4.55 -5.31
N HIS A 83 -2.29 -4.17 -6.48
CA HIS A 83 -3.54 -3.43 -6.65
C HIS A 83 -4.60 -4.16 -7.47
N SER A 84 -4.20 -5.09 -8.35
CA SER A 84 -5.14 -5.80 -9.26
C SER A 84 -5.21 -7.32 -9.08
N GLY A 85 -4.22 -7.91 -8.43
CA GLY A 85 -3.95 -9.35 -8.49
C GLY A 85 -5.01 -10.24 -7.82
N ALA A 86 -5.84 -9.68 -6.93
CA ALA A 86 -6.88 -10.44 -6.24
C ALA A 86 -8.27 -10.30 -6.89
N LEU A 87 -8.42 -9.54 -7.99
CA LEU A 87 -9.70 -9.51 -8.71
C LEU A 87 -10.19 -10.91 -9.11
N PRO A 88 -9.39 -11.82 -9.69
CA PRO A 88 -9.86 -13.16 -10.01
C PRO A 88 -10.25 -13.97 -8.78
N PHE A 89 -9.63 -13.71 -7.62
CA PHE A 89 -9.99 -14.36 -6.36
C PHE A 89 -11.36 -13.89 -5.89
N LEU A 90 -11.61 -12.57 -5.89
CA LEU A 90 -12.89 -11.97 -5.50
C LEU A 90 -14.06 -12.55 -6.33
N TYR A 91 -13.91 -12.59 -7.66
CA TYR A 91 -14.95 -13.12 -8.55
C TYR A 91 -15.12 -14.64 -8.42
N SER A 92 -14.07 -15.38 -8.05
CA SER A 92 -14.14 -16.82 -7.82
C SER A 92 -14.80 -17.18 -6.49
N MET A 93 -14.70 -16.32 -5.47
CA MET A 93 -15.27 -16.56 -4.14
C MET A 93 -16.78 -16.37 -4.08
N TYR A 94 -17.35 -15.54 -4.96
CA TYR A 94 -18.76 -15.19 -4.93
C TYR A 94 -19.46 -15.60 -6.23
N PRO A 95 -20.15 -16.75 -6.26
CA PRO A 95 -20.94 -17.16 -7.43
C PRO A 95 -21.96 -16.09 -7.84
N GLY A 96 -21.99 -15.75 -9.13
CA GLY A 96 -22.88 -14.71 -9.67
C GLY A 96 -22.41 -13.26 -9.45
N PHE A 97 -21.24 -13.06 -8.84
CA PHE A 97 -20.64 -11.74 -8.68
C PHE A 97 -20.35 -11.10 -10.05
N SER A 98 -20.98 -9.95 -10.30
CA SER A 98 -21.05 -9.33 -11.63
C SER A 98 -20.80 -7.83 -11.60
N ARG A 99 -20.21 -7.33 -10.51
CA ARG A 99 -19.94 -5.90 -10.33
C ARG A 99 -19.04 -5.37 -11.44
N PRO A 100 -19.27 -4.16 -11.98
CA PRO A 100 -18.35 -3.58 -12.95
C PRO A 100 -17.05 -3.14 -12.27
N VAL A 101 -15.96 -3.19 -13.03
CA VAL A 101 -14.65 -2.71 -12.60
C VAL A 101 -14.24 -1.54 -13.48
N TYR A 102 -14.26 -0.33 -12.95
CA TYR A 102 -13.83 0.86 -13.68
C TYR A 102 -12.32 1.01 -13.64
N THR A 103 -11.70 1.18 -14.80
CA THR A 103 -10.25 1.42 -14.92
C THR A 103 -9.92 2.13 -16.24
N THR A 104 -8.63 2.31 -16.54
CA THR A 104 -8.19 2.91 -17.81
C THR A 104 -7.98 1.86 -18.90
N VAL A 105 -8.00 2.29 -20.16
CA VAL A 105 -7.66 1.44 -21.32
C VAL A 105 -6.27 0.81 -21.16
N ALA A 106 -5.30 1.61 -20.70
CA ALA A 106 -3.95 1.15 -20.44
C ALA A 106 -3.91 0.08 -19.34
N THR A 107 -4.57 0.29 -18.19
CA THR A 107 -4.63 -0.74 -17.15
C THR A 107 -5.27 -2.03 -17.68
N LYS A 108 -6.40 -1.96 -18.38
CA LYS A 108 -7.06 -3.13 -18.99
C LYS A 108 -6.14 -3.88 -19.96
N PHE A 109 -5.35 -3.17 -20.76
CA PHE A 109 -4.41 -3.76 -21.70
C PHE A 109 -3.26 -4.51 -21.00
N LEU A 110 -2.81 -4.03 -19.84
CA LEU A 110 -1.64 -4.59 -19.13
C LEU A 110 -1.99 -5.81 -18.26
N LEU A 111 -3.22 -5.90 -17.76
CA LEU A 111 -3.63 -6.95 -16.82
C LEU A 111 -3.42 -8.40 -17.32
N PRO A 112 -3.74 -8.79 -18.57
CA PRO A 112 -3.52 -10.16 -19.03
C PRO A 112 -2.06 -10.59 -18.91
N GLN A 113 -1.14 -9.69 -19.22
CA GLN A 113 0.30 -9.95 -19.13
C GLN A 113 0.77 -10.06 -17.67
N MET A 114 0.21 -9.25 -16.77
CA MET A 114 0.48 -9.35 -15.34
C MET A 114 -0.01 -10.69 -14.75
N TYR A 115 -1.20 -11.14 -15.16
CA TYR A 115 -1.73 -12.45 -14.76
C TYR A 115 -0.88 -13.62 -15.29
N ALA A 116 -0.41 -13.53 -16.55
CA ALA A 116 0.45 -14.55 -17.14
C ALA A 116 1.83 -14.64 -16.47
N ASP A 117 2.41 -13.50 -16.07
CA ASP A 117 3.68 -13.50 -15.34
C ASP A 117 3.54 -14.12 -13.95
N TYR A 118 2.45 -13.80 -13.25
CA TYR A 118 2.15 -14.41 -11.95
C TYR A 118 2.06 -15.94 -12.02
N ASP A 119 1.47 -16.51 -13.08
CA ASP A 119 1.43 -17.96 -13.26
C ASP A 119 2.81 -18.57 -13.41
N ARG A 120 3.65 -17.99 -14.26
CA ARG A 120 5.02 -18.47 -14.49
C ARG A 120 5.81 -18.49 -13.20
N VAL A 121 5.71 -17.42 -12.40
CA VAL A 121 6.38 -17.33 -11.10
C VAL A 121 5.81 -18.37 -10.12
N SER A 122 4.49 -18.54 -10.09
CA SER A 122 3.81 -19.46 -9.16
C SER A 122 3.97 -20.95 -9.52
N GLU A 123 4.22 -21.29 -10.78
CA GLU A 123 4.53 -22.66 -11.23
C GLU A 123 5.96 -23.07 -10.88
N THR A 124 6.89 -22.10 -10.85
CA THR A 124 8.28 -22.32 -10.48
C THR A 124 8.53 -22.33 -8.96
N GLY A 125 7.60 -21.78 -8.17
CA GLY A 125 7.60 -21.86 -6.72
C GLY A 125 6.96 -23.15 -6.22
N ASN A 126 7.54 -23.80 -5.20
CA ASN A 126 6.99 -24.96 -4.51
C ASN A 126 5.75 -24.63 -3.64
N SER A 127 4.87 -23.72 -4.08
CA SER A 127 3.68 -23.32 -3.32
C SER A 127 2.55 -24.32 -3.48
N SER A 128 2.06 -24.84 -2.35
CA SER A 128 0.81 -25.60 -2.27
C SER A 128 -0.37 -24.71 -2.64
N ASN A 129 -0.77 -24.72 -3.92
CA ASN A 129 -1.85 -23.85 -4.39
C ASN A 129 -3.20 -24.32 -3.83
N SER A 130 -3.82 -23.49 -2.99
CA SER A 130 -5.18 -23.71 -2.49
C SER A 130 -6.17 -23.92 -3.66
N HIS A 131 -7.32 -24.55 -3.39
CA HIS A 131 -8.37 -24.72 -4.42
C HIS A 131 -8.87 -23.36 -4.96
N ILE A 132 -8.97 -22.36 -4.08
CA ILE A 132 -9.36 -21.00 -4.44
C ILE A 132 -8.33 -20.37 -5.37
N GLU A 133 -7.03 -20.52 -5.09
CA GLU A 133 -5.97 -20.01 -5.96
C GLU A 133 -5.95 -20.69 -7.33
N ARG A 134 -6.14 -22.02 -7.39
CA ARG A 134 -6.26 -22.74 -8.67
C ARG A 134 -7.45 -22.23 -9.49
N THR A 135 -8.57 -21.96 -8.84
CA THR A 135 -9.77 -21.42 -9.49
C THR A 135 -9.52 -19.99 -10.00
N ALA A 136 -8.95 -19.12 -9.16
CA ALA A 136 -8.62 -17.73 -9.50
C ALA A 136 -7.58 -17.62 -10.64
N ARG A 137 -6.68 -18.60 -10.75
CA ARG A 137 -5.68 -18.67 -11.83
C ARG A 137 -6.22 -19.29 -13.12
N SER A 138 -7.42 -19.88 -13.10
CA SER A 138 -8.02 -20.44 -14.32
C SER A 138 -8.23 -19.38 -15.39
N ALA A 139 -8.09 -19.77 -16.66
CA ALA A 139 -8.37 -18.89 -17.79
C ALA A 139 -9.82 -18.35 -17.74
N GLN A 140 -10.77 -19.16 -17.28
CA GLN A 140 -12.17 -18.79 -17.14
C GLN A 140 -12.39 -17.68 -16.10
N ALA A 141 -11.81 -17.79 -14.91
CA ALA A 141 -11.94 -16.76 -13.87
C ALA A 141 -11.38 -15.42 -14.34
N ARG A 142 -10.23 -15.44 -15.02
CA ARG A 142 -9.59 -14.21 -15.53
C ARG A 142 -10.35 -13.60 -16.69
N ALA A 143 -10.82 -14.41 -17.64
CA ALA A 143 -11.68 -13.94 -18.72
C ALA A 143 -12.93 -13.25 -18.14
N SER A 144 -13.55 -13.87 -17.13
CA SER A 144 -14.71 -13.29 -16.45
C SER A 144 -14.41 -11.93 -15.81
N VAL A 145 -13.22 -11.72 -15.23
CA VAL A 145 -12.82 -10.39 -14.71
C VAL A 145 -12.59 -9.41 -15.86
N LEU A 146 -11.87 -9.81 -16.91
CA LEU A 146 -11.54 -8.95 -18.05
C LEU A 146 -12.80 -8.46 -18.79
N ASP A 147 -13.83 -9.29 -18.86
CA ASP A 147 -15.14 -8.96 -19.44
C ASP A 147 -15.95 -7.95 -18.60
N ARG A 148 -15.61 -7.80 -17.32
CA ARG A 148 -16.24 -6.85 -16.39
C ARG A 148 -15.46 -5.54 -16.26
N LEU A 149 -14.28 -5.45 -16.88
CA LEU A 149 -13.50 -4.22 -16.94
C LEU A 149 -14.15 -3.22 -17.90
N GLU A 150 -14.62 -2.12 -17.32
CA GLU A 150 -15.11 -0.95 -18.04
C GLU A 150 -14.05 0.13 -18.08
N THR A 151 -13.59 0.45 -19.30
CA THR A 151 -12.55 1.46 -19.48
C THR A 151 -13.14 2.86 -19.53
N LYS A 152 -12.60 3.78 -18.74
CA LYS A 152 -13.01 5.19 -18.72
C LYS A 152 -11.80 6.09 -19.02
N PRO A 153 -12.02 7.23 -19.71
CA PRO A 153 -10.93 8.13 -20.05
C PRO A 153 -10.40 8.90 -18.84
N ILE A 154 -9.13 9.30 -18.90
CA ILE A 154 -8.51 10.18 -17.90
C ILE A 154 -8.98 11.62 -18.17
N ASN A 155 -9.14 12.40 -17.10
CA ASN A 155 -9.62 13.79 -17.04
C ASN A 155 -11.08 13.98 -17.50
N VAL A 156 -11.87 12.91 -17.51
CA VAL A 156 -13.30 12.96 -17.84
C VAL A 156 -14.10 12.34 -16.70
N SER A 157 -15.09 13.07 -16.21
CA SER A 157 -16.02 12.56 -15.22
C SER A 157 -17.07 11.67 -15.88
N PHE A 158 -17.43 10.56 -15.25
CA PHE A 158 -18.49 9.65 -15.68
C PHE A 158 -19.40 9.29 -14.52
N LEU A 159 -20.61 8.83 -14.83
CA LEU A 159 -21.53 8.29 -13.84
C LEU A 159 -21.22 6.81 -13.63
N ALA A 160 -21.06 6.41 -12.37
CA ALA A 160 -20.93 5.00 -12.00
C ALA A 160 -22.30 4.33 -11.91
N ASP A 161 -22.35 3.07 -12.34
CA ASP A 161 -23.53 2.24 -12.30
C ASP A 161 -23.72 1.70 -10.89
N LEU A 162 -24.88 2.00 -10.33
CA LEU A 162 -25.27 1.56 -9.01
C LEU A 162 -26.07 0.27 -9.12
N SER A 163 -25.81 -0.66 -8.21
CA SER A 163 -26.54 -1.92 -8.25
C SER A 163 -28.00 -1.72 -7.86
N PRO A 164 -28.95 -2.33 -8.59
CA PRO A 164 -30.36 -2.33 -8.22
C PRO A 164 -30.65 -3.11 -6.93
N THR A 165 -29.74 -4.01 -6.48
CA THR A 165 -30.04 -5.00 -5.44
C THR A 165 -30.14 -4.44 -4.03
N ASN A 166 -29.79 -3.16 -3.81
CA ASN A 166 -29.55 -2.60 -2.48
C ASN A 166 -30.53 -1.50 -2.07
N ARG A 167 -31.65 -1.31 -2.78
CA ARG A 167 -32.41 -0.05 -2.68
C ARG A 167 -33.90 -0.30 -2.44
N SER A 168 -34.45 0.40 -1.45
CA SER A 168 -35.90 0.56 -1.30
C SER A 168 -36.46 1.25 -2.55
N ALA A 169 -37.62 0.81 -3.03
CA ALA A 169 -38.25 1.31 -4.26
C ALA A 169 -38.70 2.79 -4.19
N THR A 170 -38.46 3.47 -3.06
CA THR A 170 -39.15 4.72 -2.70
C THR A 170 -38.37 6.00 -3.00
N ASP A 171 -37.05 5.95 -3.28
CA ASP A 171 -36.25 7.12 -3.68
C ASP A 171 -35.25 6.78 -4.81
N PRO A 172 -35.04 7.68 -5.80
CA PRO A 172 -34.01 7.48 -6.80
C PRO A 172 -32.61 7.47 -6.16
N PRO A 173 -31.69 6.61 -6.63
CA PRO A 173 -30.34 6.58 -6.09
C PRO A 173 -29.59 7.90 -6.33
N PRO A 174 -28.68 8.30 -5.41
CA PRO A 174 -27.84 9.47 -5.65
C PRO A 174 -26.95 9.25 -6.88
N ARG A 175 -26.62 10.32 -7.60
CA ARG A 175 -25.65 10.24 -8.70
C ARG A 175 -24.24 10.11 -8.12
N VAL A 176 -23.46 9.21 -8.70
CA VAL A 176 -22.06 9.00 -8.32
C VAL A 176 -21.18 9.38 -9.49
N HIS A 177 -20.51 10.53 -9.35
CA HIS A 177 -19.56 11.03 -10.32
C HIS A 177 -18.16 10.52 -9.99
N VAL A 178 -17.56 9.79 -10.92
CA VAL A 178 -16.18 9.32 -10.80
C VAL A 178 -15.32 10.05 -11.82
N THR A 179 -14.17 10.57 -11.37
CA THR A 179 -13.20 11.24 -12.23
C THR A 179 -11.84 10.59 -12.06
N PHE A 180 -11.27 10.11 -13.15
CA PHE A 180 -9.89 9.64 -13.20
C PHE A 180 -8.96 10.78 -13.60
N SER A 181 -7.86 10.95 -12.87
CA SER A 181 -6.79 11.91 -13.18
C SER A 181 -5.46 11.18 -13.25
N ASN A 182 -4.53 11.63 -14.08
CA ASN A 182 -3.23 10.95 -14.20
C ASN A 182 -2.51 10.89 -12.83
N ALA A 183 -2.05 9.71 -12.43
CA ALA A 183 -1.27 9.52 -11.20
C ALA A 183 0.25 9.67 -11.41
N GLY A 184 0.75 9.63 -12.64
CA GLY A 184 2.19 9.78 -12.92
C GLY A 184 3.06 8.64 -12.37
N HIS A 185 2.49 7.46 -12.05
CA HIS A 185 3.17 6.29 -11.46
C HIS A 185 3.51 5.18 -12.47
N ILE A 186 2.52 4.66 -13.18
CA ILE A 186 2.70 3.83 -14.38
C ILE A 186 1.74 4.31 -15.47
N ILE A 187 1.92 3.85 -16.71
CA ILE A 187 1.00 4.22 -17.78
C ILE A 187 -0.41 3.72 -17.46
N GLY A 188 -1.39 4.62 -17.52
CA GLY A 188 -2.77 4.32 -17.14
C GLY A 188 -3.10 4.37 -15.65
N ALA A 189 -2.12 4.67 -14.78
CA ALA A 189 -2.39 4.84 -13.35
C ALA A 189 -3.20 6.12 -13.08
N VAL A 190 -4.19 6.01 -12.20
CA VAL A 190 -5.12 7.12 -11.92
C VAL A 190 -5.28 7.45 -10.44
N ILE A 191 -5.29 8.74 -10.15
CA ILE A 191 -5.91 9.30 -8.95
C ILE A 191 -7.41 9.37 -9.23
N THR A 192 -8.20 8.81 -8.33
CA THR A 192 -9.66 8.72 -8.46
C THR A 192 -10.34 9.70 -7.51
N THR A 193 -11.25 10.51 -8.04
CA THR A 193 -12.21 11.29 -7.23
C THR A 193 -13.59 10.70 -7.40
N VAL A 194 -14.23 10.32 -6.30
CA VAL A 194 -15.62 9.83 -6.25
C VAL A 194 -16.46 10.85 -5.49
N GLU A 195 -17.41 11.46 -6.17
CA GLU A 195 -18.38 12.38 -5.59
C GLU A 195 -19.77 11.74 -5.61
N VAL A 196 -20.29 11.44 -4.42
CA VAL A 196 -21.68 11.04 -4.22
C VAL A 196 -22.47 12.31 -3.95
N GLU A 197 -23.33 12.67 -4.89
CA GLU A 197 -24.00 13.97 -4.94
C GLU A 197 -24.67 14.34 -3.61
N GLY A 198 -24.30 15.50 -3.05
CA GLY A 198 -24.82 16.01 -1.78
C GLY A 198 -24.34 15.27 -0.51
N MET A 199 -23.64 14.13 -0.63
CA MET A 199 -23.33 13.26 0.50
C MET A 199 -21.86 13.25 0.86
N ALA A 200 -20.97 12.96 -0.09
CA ALA A 200 -19.55 12.73 0.21
C ALA A 200 -18.65 12.90 -1.01
N LYS A 201 -17.41 13.32 -0.76
CA LYS A 201 -16.33 13.34 -1.74
C LYS A 201 -15.12 12.57 -1.21
N VAL A 202 -14.71 11.53 -1.94
CA VAL A 202 -13.59 10.67 -1.61
C VAL A 202 -12.53 10.76 -2.69
N VAL A 203 -11.28 10.95 -2.30
CA VAL A 203 -10.13 10.96 -3.20
C VAL A 203 -9.20 9.82 -2.83
N TYR A 204 -8.89 8.97 -3.80
CA TYR A 204 -7.98 7.83 -3.65
C TYR A 204 -6.85 7.94 -4.67
N THR A 205 -5.60 7.91 -4.22
CA THR A 205 -4.47 8.11 -5.12
C THR A 205 -4.01 6.85 -5.84
N GLY A 206 -4.24 5.66 -5.25
CA GLY A 206 -3.37 4.50 -5.52
C GLY A 206 -1.90 4.90 -5.31
N ASP A 207 -1.03 4.39 -6.18
CA ASP A 207 0.36 4.82 -6.27
C ASP A 207 0.48 5.99 -7.25
N TYR A 208 1.21 7.03 -6.87
CA TYR A 208 1.29 8.28 -7.64
C TYR A 208 2.62 8.99 -7.46
N ASN A 209 2.99 9.87 -8.40
CA ASN A 209 4.18 10.70 -8.31
C ASN A 209 3.90 12.11 -8.82
N THR A 210 4.22 13.11 -8.00
CA THR A 210 4.00 14.53 -8.32
C THR A 210 5.15 15.15 -9.14
N SER A 211 6.20 14.38 -9.44
CA SER A 211 7.30 14.81 -10.30
C SER A 211 7.22 14.15 -11.68
N ALA A 212 7.43 14.94 -12.74
CA ALA A 212 7.53 14.40 -14.09
C ALA A 212 8.77 13.51 -14.21
N ARG A 213 8.62 12.41 -14.94
CA ARG A 213 9.68 11.44 -15.21
C ARG A 213 10.00 11.40 -16.70
N ALA A 214 11.02 10.63 -17.06
CA ALA A 214 11.46 10.54 -18.45
C ALA A 214 10.34 10.02 -19.37
N THR A 215 9.43 9.22 -18.84
CA THR A 215 8.45 8.48 -19.65
C THR A 215 7.00 8.77 -19.31
N LEU A 216 6.75 9.51 -18.22
CA LEU A 216 5.41 9.79 -17.70
C LEU A 216 5.36 11.22 -17.14
N PRO A 217 4.27 11.96 -17.37
CA PRO A 217 4.08 13.28 -16.78
C PRO A 217 3.83 13.17 -15.26
N ALA A 218 3.99 14.29 -14.56
CA ALA A 218 3.62 14.39 -13.14
C ALA A 218 2.13 14.09 -12.94
N ALA A 219 1.76 13.65 -11.73
CA ALA A 219 0.37 13.51 -11.33
C ALA A 219 -0.41 14.80 -11.54
N THR A 220 -1.61 14.68 -12.11
CA THR A 220 -2.55 15.80 -12.24
C THR A 220 -3.45 15.80 -11.03
N LEU A 221 -3.48 16.91 -10.29
CA LEU A 221 -4.40 17.09 -9.16
C LEU A 221 -5.68 17.75 -9.68
N PRO A 222 -6.82 17.05 -9.71
CA PRO A 222 -8.02 17.62 -10.31
C PRO A 222 -8.66 18.64 -9.38
N ALA A 223 -9.11 19.76 -9.95
CA ALA A 223 -9.84 20.79 -9.18
C ALA A 223 -11.11 20.22 -8.53
N CYS A 224 -11.75 19.21 -9.14
CA CYS A 224 -12.91 18.54 -8.56
C CYS A 224 -12.60 17.79 -7.26
N ALA A 225 -11.34 17.45 -6.98
CA ALA A 225 -10.93 16.79 -5.74
C ALA A 225 -10.80 17.73 -4.53
N VAL A 226 -10.79 19.06 -4.75
CA VAL A 226 -10.66 20.03 -3.65
C VAL A 226 -11.86 19.94 -2.70
N GLY A 227 -11.57 20.05 -1.40
CA GLY A 227 -12.55 19.92 -0.32
C GLY A 227 -13.04 18.49 -0.13
N ALA A 228 -12.17 17.50 -0.36
CA ALA A 228 -12.51 16.10 -0.13
C ALA A 228 -12.89 15.84 1.35
N ASP A 229 -13.90 15.02 1.57
CA ASP A 229 -14.24 14.58 2.94
C ASP A 229 -13.21 13.57 3.44
N VAL A 230 -12.77 12.67 2.56
CA VAL A 230 -11.69 11.71 2.85
C VAL A 230 -10.68 11.70 1.71
N PHE A 231 -9.40 11.83 2.07
CA PHE A 231 -8.27 11.65 1.18
C PHE A 231 -7.47 10.41 1.60
N ILE A 232 -7.43 9.40 0.74
CA ILE A 232 -6.72 8.13 0.96
C ILE A 232 -5.46 8.16 0.09
N THR A 233 -4.28 8.12 0.71
CA THR A 233 -3.01 8.31 -0.01
C THR A 233 -1.91 7.36 0.43
N GLU A 234 -1.10 6.90 -0.53
CA GLU A 234 0.11 6.12 -0.25
C GLU A 234 1.12 6.91 0.58
N THR A 235 2.03 6.20 1.25
CA THR A 235 3.05 6.82 2.09
C THR A 235 4.44 6.23 1.88
N THR A 236 4.69 5.56 0.75
CA THR A 236 5.95 4.83 0.45
C THR A 236 7.21 5.62 0.83
N TYR A 237 7.25 6.92 0.54
CA TYR A 237 8.37 7.82 0.88
C TYR A 237 7.99 8.99 1.79
N CYS A 238 7.06 8.78 2.72
CA CYS A 238 6.67 9.82 3.69
C CYS A 238 7.81 10.31 4.59
N ASN A 239 8.93 9.58 4.69
CA ASN A 239 10.10 9.97 5.47
C ASN A 239 11.25 10.52 4.61
N ILE A 240 11.06 10.65 3.30
CA ILE A 240 12.13 11.03 2.37
C ILE A 240 11.68 12.25 1.57
N SER A 241 12.49 13.31 1.60
CA SER A 241 12.37 14.44 0.69
C SER A 241 13.37 14.29 -0.45
N ARG A 242 12.91 14.33 -1.71
CA ARG A 242 13.77 14.21 -2.89
C ARG A 242 13.43 15.29 -3.89
N ARG A 243 14.32 16.27 -4.03
CA ARG A 243 14.28 17.16 -5.20
C ARG A 243 14.78 16.42 -6.44
N PRO A 244 14.08 16.52 -7.59
CA PRO A 244 14.68 16.16 -8.87
C PRO A 244 16.00 16.90 -9.04
N SER A 245 17.06 16.18 -9.41
CA SER A 245 18.40 16.75 -9.56
C SER A 245 19.06 16.15 -10.77
N PHE A 246 19.15 16.94 -11.84
CA PHE A 246 19.84 16.55 -13.07
C PHE A 246 21.30 16.16 -12.80
N TYR A 247 21.99 16.91 -11.92
CA TYR A 247 23.38 16.64 -11.55
C TYR A 247 23.53 15.28 -10.86
N ARG A 248 22.68 14.97 -9.87
CA ARG A 248 22.72 13.67 -9.17
C ARG A 248 22.42 12.53 -10.14
N ASP A 249 21.39 12.69 -10.97
CA ASP A 249 21.02 11.70 -11.97
C ASP A 249 22.19 11.44 -12.93
N ALA A 250 22.88 12.50 -13.40
CA ALA A 250 24.05 12.38 -14.25
C ALA A 250 25.23 11.67 -13.58
N LEU A 251 25.53 11.95 -12.30
CA LEU A 251 26.58 11.26 -11.56
C LEU A 251 26.28 9.76 -11.38
N GLN A 252 25.03 9.41 -11.06
CA GLN A 252 24.60 8.02 -10.90
C GLN A 252 24.68 7.24 -12.23
N LEU A 253 24.29 7.87 -13.34
CA LEU A 253 24.43 7.29 -14.68
C LEU A 253 25.90 7.20 -15.13
N ALA A 254 26.74 8.13 -14.70
CA ALA A 254 28.18 8.13 -14.99
C ALA A 254 28.90 6.93 -14.35
N ASP A 255 28.58 6.58 -13.09
CA ASP A 255 29.16 5.39 -12.43
C ASP A 255 28.80 4.10 -13.18
N ILE A 256 27.54 3.97 -13.61
CA ILE A 256 27.10 2.86 -14.47
C ILE A 256 27.92 2.84 -15.77
N GLY A 257 27.96 3.97 -16.49
CA GLY A 257 28.67 4.08 -17.77
C GLY A 257 30.18 3.82 -17.66
N GLN A 258 30.83 4.28 -16.58
CA GLN A 258 32.25 4.05 -16.31
C GLN A 258 32.52 2.59 -15.99
N THR A 259 31.62 1.94 -15.23
CA THR A 259 31.73 0.51 -14.91
C THR A 259 31.65 -0.34 -16.17
N VAL A 260 30.70 -0.03 -17.06
CA VAL A 260 30.56 -0.70 -18.37
C VAL A 260 31.79 -0.45 -19.26
N ARG A 261 32.32 0.78 -19.29
CA ARG A 261 33.54 1.14 -20.05
C ARG A 261 34.76 0.34 -19.63
N LYS A 262 34.90 0.06 -18.33
CA LYS A 262 35.99 -0.76 -17.78
C LYS A 262 35.83 -2.25 -18.08
N GLY A 263 34.76 -2.66 -18.76
CA GLY A 263 34.48 -4.07 -19.06
C GLY A 263 33.91 -4.85 -17.87
N ASN A 264 33.41 -4.16 -16.84
CA ASN A 264 32.86 -4.81 -15.65
C ASN A 264 31.36 -5.07 -15.81
N ARG A 265 30.85 -6.00 -14.99
CA ARG A 265 29.44 -6.40 -14.98
C ARG A 265 28.58 -5.42 -14.20
N VAL A 266 27.41 -5.08 -14.75
CA VAL A 266 26.43 -4.19 -14.10
C VAL A 266 25.06 -4.84 -14.06
N LEU A 267 24.46 -4.86 -12.88
CA LEU A 267 23.09 -5.32 -12.66
C LEU A 267 22.20 -4.19 -12.14
N ILE A 268 21.04 -4.03 -12.76
CA ILE A 268 20.06 -3.00 -12.42
C ILE A 268 18.70 -3.67 -12.19
N PRO A 269 18.41 -4.10 -10.94
CA PRO A 269 17.16 -4.79 -10.63
C PRO A 269 15.99 -3.80 -10.51
N THR A 270 14.89 -4.03 -11.23
CA THR A 270 13.73 -3.13 -11.34
C THR A 270 12.41 -3.91 -11.31
N SER A 271 11.29 -3.22 -11.08
CA SER A 271 9.97 -3.77 -11.42
C SER A 271 9.85 -3.81 -12.95
N ALA A 272 9.17 -4.81 -13.51
CA ALA A 272 9.11 -4.94 -14.97
C ALA A 272 8.35 -3.80 -15.68
N MET A 273 7.56 -3.03 -14.93
CA MET A 273 6.74 -1.90 -15.38
C MET A 273 7.02 -0.67 -14.52
N GLY A 274 6.91 0.53 -15.11
CA GLY A 274 7.07 1.81 -14.43
C GLY A 274 8.52 2.30 -14.45
N LEU A 275 9.21 2.19 -13.31
CA LEU A 275 10.54 2.78 -13.12
C LEU A 275 11.59 2.19 -14.08
N CYS A 276 11.43 0.93 -14.48
CA CYS A 276 12.32 0.27 -15.44
C CYS A 276 12.39 1.05 -16.77
N GLN A 277 11.23 1.45 -17.29
CA GLN A 277 11.14 2.18 -18.54
C GLN A 277 11.80 3.56 -18.45
N ASP A 278 11.68 4.29 -17.33
CA ASP A 278 12.44 5.54 -17.14
C ASP A 278 13.95 5.32 -17.12
N ILE A 279 14.41 4.26 -16.47
CA ILE A 279 15.84 3.94 -16.37
C ILE A 279 16.41 3.60 -17.73
N ILE A 280 15.67 2.83 -18.55
CA ILE A 280 16.03 2.54 -19.94
C ILE A 280 16.26 3.85 -20.71
N VAL A 281 15.31 4.80 -20.65
CA VAL A 281 15.42 6.08 -21.36
C VAL A 281 16.59 6.93 -20.83
N LYS A 282 16.76 6.99 -19.50
CA LYS A 282 17.85 7.77 -18.86
C LYS A 282 19.23 7.22 -19.22
N ILE A 283 19.42 5.90 -19.12
CA ILE A 283 20.68 5.24 -19.45
C ILE A 283 21.01 5.45 -20.92
N TRP A 284 20.05 5.22 -21.82
CA TRP A 284 20.25 5.42 -23.25
C TRP A 284 20.61 6.86 -23.59
N SER A 285 19.83 7.82 -23.11
CA SER A 285 20.04 9.25 -23.37
C SER A 285 21.42 9.71 -22.88
N PHE A 286 21.87 9.17 -21.74
CA PHE A 286 23.21 9.42 -21.23
C PHE A 286 24.27 8.76 -22.12
N TRP A 287 24.07 7.50 -22.51
CA TRP A 287 25.04 6.75 -23.30
C TRP A 287 25.27 7.32 -24.69
N GLU A 288 24.20 7.75 -25.38
CA GLU A 288 24.33 8.43 -26.68
C GLU A 288 25.10 9.75 -26.55
N ARG A 289 24.76 10.58 -25.56
CA ARG A 289 25.42 11.88 -25.33
C ARG A 289 26.91 11.75 -25.05
N PHE A 290 27.34 10.66 -24.42
CA PHE A 290 28.72 10.43 -24.03
C PHE A 290 29.43 9.38 -24.88
N SER A 291 28.85 8.97 -26.02
CA SER A 291 29.42 7.96 -26.93
C SER A 291 29.89 6.70 -26.20
N LEU A 292 29.07 6.21 -25.26
CA LEU A 292 29.24 4.92 -24.63
C LEU A 292 28.74 3.84 -25.60
N SER A 293 29.50 2.76 -25.80
CA SER A 293 29.02 1.65 -26.64
C SER A 293 27.78 1.02 -25.99
N ALA A 294 26.64 1.19 -26.64
CA ALA A 294 25.35 0.76 -26.16
C ALA A 294 25.01 -0.70 -26.44
N GLU A 295 25.94 -1.44 -27.05
CA GLU A 295 25.77 -2.85 -27.46
C GLU A 295 25.63 -3.82 -26.27
N ARG A 296 25.82 -3.34 -25.04
CA ARG A 296 25.90 -4.19 -23.83
C ARG A 296 24.68 -4.12 -22.92
N LEU A 297 23.69 -3.28 -23.22
CA LEU A 297 22.48 -3.16 -22.40
C LEU A 297 21.47 -4.26 -22.78
N MET A 298 21.22 -5.18 -21.87
CA MET A 298 20.27 -6.28 -22.05
C MET A 298 19.07 -6.14 -21.10
N LEU A 299 17.90 -6.59 -21.55
CA LEU A 299 16.68 -6.64 -20.74
C LEU A 299 16.43 -8.08 -20.25
N GLY A 300 16.72 -8.32 -18.98
CA GLY A 300 16.75 -9.66 -18.36
C GLY A 300 15.44 -10.44 -18.40
N THR A 301 14.30 -9.82 -18.66
CA THR A 301 13.00 -10.54 -18.67
C THR A 301 12.16 -10.17 -19.88
N GLY A 302 11.47 -11.16 -20.45
CA GLY A 302 10.48 -10.92 -21.52
C GLY A 302 9.37 -9.98 -21.07
N LEU A 303 9.02 -9.97 -19.77
CA LEU A 303 8.03 -9.04 -19.22
C LEU A 303 8.46 -7.58 -19.40
N ILE A 304 9.71 -7.21 -19.09
CA ILE A 304 10.21 -5.84 -19.30
C ILE A 304 10.03 -5.42 -20.77
N LYS A 305 10.35 -6.32 -21.70
CA LYS A 305 10.16 -6.04 -23.12
C LYS A 305 8.68 -5.79 -23.43
N HIS A 306 7.77 -6.70 -23.05
CA HIS A 306 6.34 -6.53 -23.28
C HIS A 306 5.78 -5.24 -22.68
N MET A 307 6.21 -4.86 -21.46
CA MET A 307 5.79 -3.62 -20.83
C MET A 307 6.33 -2.39 -21.54
N THR A 308 7.55 -2.47 -22.07
CA THR A 308 8.14 -1.41 -22.91
C THR A 308 7.39 -1.29 -24.24
N ASP A 309 7.06 -2.40 -24.90
CA ASP A 309 6.24 -2.44 -26.11
C ASP A 309 4.85 -1.82 -25.86
N ALA A 310 4.22 -2.20 -24.74
CA ALA A 310 2.92 -1.67 -24.33
C ALA A 310 2.97 -0.17 -24.06
N GLN A 311 3.99 0.31 -23.33
CA GLN A 311 4.17 1.72 -23.05
C GLN A 311 4.43 2.53 -24.32
N ARG A 312 5.14 1.98 -25.30
CA ARG A 312 5.33 2.61 -26.62
C ARG A 312 4.00 2.76 -27.37
N VAL A 313 3.19 1.70 -27.41
CA VAL A 313 1.88 1.73 -28.09
C VAL A 313 0.94 2.68 -27.36
N LEU A 314 0.71 2.48 -26.07
CA LEU A 314 -0.22 3.26 -25.27
C LEU A 314 0.22 4.73 -25.10
N GLY A 315 1.54 4.98 -25.02
CA GLY A 315 2.10 6.33 -24.96
C GLY A 315 1.72 7.15 -26.20
N ASN A 316 1.83 6.58 -27.41
CA ASN A 316 1.37 7.23 -28.64
C ASN A 316 -0.12 7.58 -28.65
N TYR A 317 -0.95 6.87 -27.89
CA TYR A 317 -2.41 7.06 -27.89
C TYR A 317 -2.93 7.92 -26.74
N ALA A 318 -2.24 7.94 -25.58
CA ALA A 318 -2.84 8.40 -24.32
C ALA A 318 -2.10 9.56 -23.64
N LEU A 319 -0.82 9.77 -23.95
CA LEU A 319 -0.01 10.79 -23.32
C LEU A 319 0.69 11.51 -24.45
N ASP A 320 0.44 12.81 -24.62
CA ASP A 320 1.10 13.67 -25.61
C ASP A 320 2.60 13.89 -25.27
N THR A 321 3.24 12.83 -24.77
CA THR A 321 4.61 12.73 -24.31
C THR A 321 5.40 11.92 -25.31
N THR A 322 6.40 12.56 -25.89
CA THR A 322 7.46 11.96 -26.68
C THR A 322 8.56 11.47 -25.75
N PRO A 323 8.66 10.15 -25.49
CA PRO A 323 10.02 9.63 -25.33
C PRO A 323 10.26 8.19 -25.79
N PHE A 324 9.30 7.27 -25.91
CA PHE A 324 9.61 5.89 -26.31
C PHE A 324 9.58 5.65 -27.82
N THR A 325 8.87 6.50 -28.53
CA THR A 325 8.36 6.20 -29.87
C THR A 325 9.38 6.49 -30.95
N SER A 326 10.47 7.17 -30.57
CA SER A 326 11.60 7.55 -31.42
C SER A 326 12.95 6.97 -30.97
N LEU A 327 13.02 6.14 -29.92
CA LEU A 327 14.32 5.70 -29.39
C LEU A 327 14.90 4.50 -30.16
N PRO A 328 16.08 4.65 -30.78
CA PRO A 328 16.75 3.55 -31.48
C PRO A 328 17.10 2.37 -30.57
N ILE A 329 17.18 2.59 -29.24
CA ILE A 329 17.44 1.55 -28.25
C ILE A 329 16.50 0.35 -28.36
N TYR A 330 15.23 0.59 -28.70
CA TYR A 330 14.21 -0.44 -28.73
C TYR A 330 14.54 -1.56 -29.73
N HIS A 331 15.12 -1.20 -30.88
CA HIS A 331 15.54 -2.15 -31.90
C HIS A 331 16.86 -2.85 -31.57
N ARG A 332 17.57 -2.39 -30.53
CA ARG A 332 18.85 -2.94 -30.07
C ARG A 332 18.71 -3.76 -28.78
N MET A 333 17.49 -3.93 -28.27
CA MET A 333 17.23 -4.77 -27.11
C MET A 333 17.18 -6.23 -27.56
N ASP A 334 18.31 -6.91 -27.44
CA ASP A 334 18.39 -8.35 -27.68
C ASP A 334 17.52 -9.13 -26.67
N PRO A 335 16.91 -10.26 -27.10
CA PRO A 335 16.33 -11.21 -26.17
C PRO A 335 17.39 -11.62 -25.13
N PHE A 336 17.01 -11.62 -23.86
CA PHE A 336 17.92 -12.06 -22.81
C PHE A 336 18.17 -13.56 -22.90
N ASP A 337 19.42 -13.90 -23.23
CA ASP A 337 19.94 -15.25 -23.13
C ASP A 337 20.78 -15.37 -21.86
N ARG A 338 20.38 -16.31 -20.98
CA ARG A 338 21.08 -16.62 -19.73
C ARG A 338 22.53 -17.05 -19.97
N SER A 339 22.86 -17.61 -21.14
CA SER A 339 24.24 -17.97 -21.48
C SER A 339 25.16 -16.74 -21.49
N ARG A 340 24.64 -15.55 -21.84
CA ARG A 340 25.42 -14.30 -21.94
C ARG A 340 25.89 -13.75 -20.60
N VAL A 341 25.29 -14.20 -19.49
CA VAL A 341 25.69 -13.77 -18.13
C VAL A 341 26.52 -14.83 -17.39
N GLN A 342 26.78 -15.97 -18.02
CA GLN A 342 27.59 -17.04 -17.44
C GLN A 342 29.09 -16.83 -17.73
N GLY A 343 29.94 -17.22 -16.78
CA GLY A 343 31.40 -17.17 -16.91
C GLY A 343 32.03 -15.87 -16.40
N SER A 344 33.25 -16.00 -15.87
CA SER A 344 34.00 -14.90 -15.22
C SER A 344 34.50 -13.81 -16.17
N SER A 345 34.61 -14.11 -17.47
CA SER A 345 35.02 -13.17 -18.52
C SER A 345 33.87 -12.41 -19.18
N SER A 346 32.62 -12.69 -18.79
CA SER A 346 31.43 -12.09 -19.39
C SER A 346 31.31 -10.59 -19.03
N GLN A 347 31.10 -9.75 -20.04
CA GLN A 347 30.92 -8.30 -19.88
C GLN A 347 29.49 -7.93 -20.26
N TRP A 348 28.71 -7.41 -19.31
CA TRP A 348 27.29 -7.14 -19.54
C TRP A 348 26.73 -6.06 -18.62
N CYS A 349 25.68 -5.40 -19.10
CA CYS A 349 24.83 -4.51 -18.31
C CYS A 349 23.38 -4.99 -18.44
N VAL A 350 22.78 -5.48 -17.36
CA VAL A 350 21.44 -6.09 -17.40
C VAL A 350 20.47 -5.29 -16.55
N ILE A 351 19.36 -4.87 -17.15
CA ILE A 351 18.16 -4.43 -16.40
C ILE A 351 17.23 -5.64 -16.28
N CYS A 352 16.91 -6.06 -15.07
CA CYS A 352 16.11 -7.27 -14.84
C CYS A 352 14.98 -7.03 -13.84
N ALA A 353 14.06 -8.00 -13.77
CA ALA A 353 13.00 -8.07 -12.79
C ALA A 353 13.02 -9.47 -12.14
N PRO A 354 12.59 -9.61 -10.87
CA PRO A 354 12.00 -8.59 -9.99
C PRO A 354 13.01 -7.59 -9.38
N ASN A 355 12.51 -6.50 -8.77
CA ASN A 355 13.35 -5.48 -8.12
C ASN A 355 14.11 -6.01 -6.89
N GLN A 356 13.52 -6.94 -6.15
CA GLN A 356 14.16 -7.60 -5.03
C GLN A 356 15.09 -8.71 -5.54
N THR A 357 16.35 -8.71 -5.08
CA THR A 357 17.29 -9.81 -5.31
C THR A 357 16.91 -11.00 -4.43
N LYS A 358 15.76 -11.61 -4.71
CA LYS A 358 15.21 -12.74 -3.97
C LYS A 358 15.07 -13.99 -4.84
N SER A 359 14.71 -13.82 -6.11
CA SER A 359 14.43 -14.93 -7.02
C SER A 359 14.54 -14.50 -8.49
N GLY A 360 14.34 -15.48 -9.39
CA GLY A 360 14.27 -15.25 -10.83
C GLY A 360 15.57 -14.74 -11.44
N VAL A 361 15.45 -14.11 -12.60
CA VAL A 361 16.61 -13.63 -13.38
C VAL A 361 17.48 -12.64 -12.59
N THR A 362 16.86 -11.84 -11.71
CA THR A 362 17.61 -10.93 -10.83
C THR A 362 18.58 -11.68 -9.93
N LEU A 363 18.12 -12.75 -9.26
CA LEU A 363 19.00 -13.56 -8.42
C LEU A 363 20.04 -14.30 -9.27
N ASP A 364 19.62 -14.86 -10.41
CA ASP A 364 20.52 -15.57 -11.34
C ASP A 364 21.71 -14.68 -11.74
N CYS A 365 21.44 -13.43 -12.13
CA CYS A 365 22.47 -12.47 -12.52
C CYS A 365 23.31 -12.02 -11.32
N PHE A 366 22.67 -11.78 -10.17
CA PHE A 366 23.37 -11.34 -8.97
C PHE A 366 24.42 -12.35 -8.50
N VAL A 367 24.09 -13.63 -8.51
CA VAL A 367 25.01 -14.71 -8.11
C VAL A 367 26.28 -14.75 -8.96
N GLN A 368 26.20 -14.34 -10.24
CA GLN A 368 27.36 -14.34 -11.15
C GLN A 368 28.34 -13.20 -10.86
N LEU A 369 27.87 -12.08 -10.29
CA LEU A 369 28.68 -10.88 -10.06
C LEU A 369 29.02 -10.65 -8.58
N ALA A 370 28.32 -11.28 -7.64
CA ALA A 370 28.38 -10.95 -6.21
C ALA A 370 29.80 -10.90 -5.64
N ASP A 371 30.67 -11.81 -6.07
CA ASP A 371 32.06 -11.97 -5.60
C ASP A 371 33.08 -11.07 -6.34
N ASP A 372 32.65 -10.34 -7.38
CA ASP A 372 33.53 -9.49 -8.18
C ASP A 372 33.56 -8.05 -7.64
N PRO A 373 34.69 -7.58 -7.07
CA PRO A 373 34.79 -6.24 -6.49
C PRO A 373 34.71 -5.11 -7.51
N ASN A 374 34.88 -5.40 -8.80
CA ASN A 374 34.78 -4.42 -9.87
C ASN A 374 33.36 -4.30 -10.44
N ALA A 375 32.52 -5.32 -10.23
CA ALA A 375 31.12 -5.33 -10.62
C ALA A 375 30.29 -4.33 -9.82
N LEU A 376 29.14 -3.93 -10.37
CA LEU A 376 28.22 -2.97 -9.78
C LEU A 376 26.79 -3.50 -9.78
N VAL A 377 26.12 -3.38 -8.64
CA VAL A 377 24.66 -3.48 -8.55
C VAL A 377 24.08 -2.10 -8.26
N ALA A 378 23.26 -1.60 -9.17
CA ALA A 378 22.65 -0.29 -9.06
C ALA A 378 21.15 -0.44 -8.75
N TYR A 379 20.79 -0.31 -7.47
CA TYR A 379 19.43 -0.50 -6.96
C TYR A 379 18.59 0.77 -7.13
N PRO A 380 17.55 0.78 -7.97
CA PRO A 380 16.63 1.90 -8.10
C PRO A 380 15.44 1.80 -7.15
N GLY A 381 14.87 2.95 -6.82
CA GLY A 381 13.59 3.04 -6.13
C GLY A 381 13.62 2.52 -4.69
N HIS A 382 12.50 1.96 -4.26
CA HIS A 382 12.28 1.65 -2.84
C HIS A 382 12.99 0.36 -2.46
N MET A 383 13.54 0.34 -1.26
CA MET A 383 14.29 -0.78 -0.74
C MET A 383 13.77 -1.10 0.66
N PRO A 384 13.07 -2.22 0.85
CA PRO A 384 12.59 -2.63 2.16
C PRO A 384 13.76 -2.75 3.15
N LEU A 385 13.58 -2.20 4.35
CA LEU A 385 14.56 -2.29 5.42
C LEU A 385 14.86 -3.75 5.75
N MET A 386 16.13 -4.09 6.00
CA MET A 386 16.61 -5.45 6.25
C MET A 386 16.43 -6.46 5.09
N GLY A 387 15.86 -6.07 3.94
CA GLY A 387 15.78 -6.93 2.76
C GLY A 387 17.15 -7.22 2.14
N TYR A 388 17.21 -8.18 1.21
CA TYR A 388 18.46 -8.59 0.54
C TYR A 388 19.21 -7.39 -0.08
N ASN A 389 18.51 -6.57 -0.86
CA ASN A 389 19.07 -5.37 -1.49
C ASN A 389 19.65 -4.41 -0.44
N TRP A 390 18.96 -4.23 0.69
CA TRP A 390 19.40 -3.33 1.76
C TRP A 390 20.69 -3.82 2.39
N ARG A 391 20.78 -5.12 2.69
CA ARG A 391 21.98 -5.73 3.29
C ARG A 391 23.19 -5.65 2.38
N VAL A 392 22.99 -5.82 1.07
CA VAL A 392 24.05 -5.67 0.04
C VAL A 392 24.50 -4.21 -0.02
N MET A 393 23.56 -3.26 -0.13
CA MET A 393 23.85 -1.83 -0.25
C MET A 393 24.57 -1.27 0.98
N THR A 394 24.13 -1.62 2.20
CA THR A 394 24.71 -1.10 3.45
C THR A 394 25.94 -1.87 3.91
N LYS A 395 26.33 -2.94 3.19
CA LYS A 395 27.44 -3.84 3.52
C LYS A 395 27.33 -4.42 4.95
N THR A 396 26.12 -4.59 5.45
CA THR A 396 25.90 -5.15 6.80
C THR A 396 26.22 -6.63 6.90
N ALA A 397 26.35 -7.32 5.77
CA ALA A 397 26.72 -8.72 5.72
C ALA A 397 27.78 -8.95 4.62
N LYS A 398 28.88 -9.63 4.97
CA LYS A 398 29.89 -10.08 3.99
C LYS A 398 29.43 -11.30 3.19
N GLN A 399 28.54 -12.10 3.79
CA GLN A 399 27.93 -13.26 3.16
C GLN A 399 26.42 -13.22 3.34
N LEU A 400 25.68 -13.63 2.31
CA LEU A 400 24.22 -13.75 2.35
C LEU A 400 23.78 -15.10 1.79
N THR A 401 22.86 -15.76 2.48
CA THR A 401 22.14 -16.93 1.97
C THR A 401 20.82 -16.44 1.40
N PHE A 402 20.62 -16.61 0.09
CA PHE A 402 19.39 -16.25 -0.60
C PHE A 402 18.40 -17.42 -0.62
N ASP A 403 17.12 -17.12 -0.72
CA ASP A 403 16.06 -18.12 -0.84
C ASP A 403 16.34 -19.05 -2.04
N GLY A 404 16.30 -20.37 -1.81
CA GLY A 404 16.57 -21.37 -2.85
C GLY A 404 18.07 -21.67 -3.08
N LEU A 405 19.00 -20.91 -2.50
CA LEU A 405 20.42 -21.25 -2.51
C LEU A 405 20.80 -22.03 -1.24
N LYS A 406 21.48 -23.17 -1.43
CA LYS A 406 21.94 -24.02 -0.32
C LYS A 406 23.17 -23.45 0.41
N GLN A 407 23.97 -22.64 -0.28
CA GLN A 407 25.25 -22.13 0.22
C GLN A 407 25.23 -20.60 0.26
N PRO A 408 25.86 -19.98 1.27
CA PRO A 408 26.01 -18.54 1.33
C PRO A 408 26.84 -18.04 0.14
N LYS A 409 26.62 -16.78 -0.25
CA LYS A 409 27.38 -16.08 -1.27
C LYS A 409 28.16 -14.92 -0.66
N ASP A 410 29.46 -14.88 -0.96
CA ASP A 410 30.32 -13.75 -0.66
C ASP A 410 29.90 -12.52 -1.48
N ILE A 411 29.84 -11.37 -0.80
CA ILE A 411 29.42 -10.10 -1.37
C ILE A 411 30.62 -9.14 -1.38
N HIS A 412 31.31 -9.08 -2.51
CA HIS A 412 32.43 -8.16 -2.75
C HIS A 412 32.11 -7.06 -3.76
N CYS A 413 31.08 -7.24 -4.59
CA CYS A 413 30.65 -6.26 -5.57
C CYS A 413 30.30 -4.89 -4.97
N ARG A 414 30.45 -3.85 -5.80
CA ARG A 414 29.98 -2.51 -5.43
C ARG A 414 28.46 -2.46 -5.53
N ALA A 415 27.85 -1.67 -4.65
CA ALA A 415 26.43 -1.39 -4.69
C ALA A 415 26.18 0.12 -4.62
N THR A 416 25.23 0.62 -5.40
CA THR A 416 24.82 2.02 -5.38
C THR A 416 23.30 2.14 -5.40
N HIS A 417 22.76 3.16 -4.70
CA HIS A 417 21.33 3.48 -4.75
C HIS A 417 21.08 4.50 -5.84
N LEU A 418 20.25 4.16 -6.83
CA LEU A 418 19.77 5.10 -7.83
C LEU A 418 18.56 5.84 -7.27
N ALA A 419 18.67 7.16 -7.20
CA ALA A 419 17.71 7.95 -6.44
C ALA A 419 16.40 8.23 -7.20
N PHE A 420 16.17 7.52 -8.32
CA PHE A 420 14.96 7.58 -9.12
C PHE A 420 13.78 6.97 -8.35
N ASN A 421 12.65 7.69 -8.30
CA ASN A 421 11.44 7.22 -7.64
C ASN A 421 10.27 7.18 -8.64
N ALA A 422 9.36 6.24 -8.40
CA ALA A 422 8.07 6.18 -9.08
C ALA A 422 6.91 6.57 -8.15
N HIS A 423 7.21 6.95 -6.91
CA HIS A 423 6.24 7.31 -5.87
C HIS A 423 6.51 8.72 -5.36
N VAL A 424 5.47 9.34 -4.81
CA VAL A 424 5.47 10.65 -4.21
C VAL A 424 6.44 10.72 -3.02
N ASP A 425 7.16 11.82 -2.88
CA ASP A 425 8.04 12.08 -1.75
C ASP A 425 7.32 12.87 -0.65
N PHE A 426 7.97 13.09 0.49
CA PHE A 426 7.41 13.87 1.61
C PHE A 426 6.85 15.24 1.19
N ASN A 427 7.58 15.98 0.35
CA ASN A 427 7.14 17.31 -0.09
C ASN A 427 5.91 17.22 -1.00
N GLY A 428 5.90 16.23 -1.91
CA GLY A 428 4.76 15.94 -2.76
C GLY A 428 3.51 15.61 -1.94
N LEU A 429 3.64 14.75 -0.93
CA LEU A 429 2.55 14.37 -0.02
C LEU A 429 1.96 15.60 0.67
N VAL A 430 2.79 16.42 1.32
CA VAL A 430 2.33 17.63 2.02
C VAL A 430 1.64 18.59 1.05
N ARG A 431 2.23 18.83 -0.13
CA ARG A 431 1.64 19.72 -1.15
C ARG A 431 0.26 19.24 -1.62
N VAL A 432 0.08 17.93 -1.79
CA VAL A 432 -1.19 17.35 -2.24
C VAL A 432 -2.24 17.48 -1.14
N ILE A 433 -1.88 17.19 0.11
CA ILE A 433 -2.80 17.35 1.25
C ILE A 433 -3.23 18.81 1.39
N GLU A 434 -2.31 19.77 1.26
CA GLU A 434 -2.61 21.20 1.30
C GLU A 434 -3.50 21.64 0.14
N PHE A 435 -3.19 21.20 -1.08
CA PHE A 435 -3.97 21.55 -2.28
C PHE A 435 -5.41 21.03 -2.20
N LEU A 436 -5.60 19.79 -1.73
CA LEU A 436 -6.92 19.18 -1.64
C LEU A 436 -7.75 19.66 -0.45
N ASP A 437 -7.09 20.21 0.57
CA ASP A 437 -7.69 20.65 1.85
C ASP A 437 -8.73 19.65 2.42
N PRO A 438 -8.39 18.37 2.64
CA PRO A 438 -9.38 17.37 3.04
C PRO A 438 -9.78 17.49 4.51
N ARG A 439 -10.97 16.99 4.88
CA ARG A 439 -11.42 16.87 6.28
C ARG A 439 -10.68 15.75 7.02
N ALA A 440 -10.49 14.61 6.36
CA ALA A 440 -9.76 13.46 6.91
C ALA A 440 -8.74 12.91 5.90
N VAL A 441 -7.61 12.43 6.40
CA VAL A 441 -6.54 11.81 5.62
C VAL A 441 -6.29 10.40 6.15
N LEU A 442 -6.42 9.39 5.27
CA LEU A 442 -6.06 8.01 5.55
C LEU A 442 -4.72 7.69 4.87
N LEU A 443 -3.71 7.44 5.69
CA LEU A 443 -2.36 7.10 5.29
C LEU A 443 -2.22 5.58 5.14
N ILE A 444 -1.85 5.13 3.94
CA ILE A 444 -1.74 3.71 3.58
C ILE A 444 -0.40 3.40 2.91
N HIS A 445 -0.16 2.12 2.57
CA HIS A 445 0.92 1.68 1.67
C HIS A 445 2.33 2.09 2.12
N ASN A 446 2.86 1.40 3.14
CA ASN A 446 4.23 1.59 3.62
C ASN A 446 4.83 0.29 4.18
N THR A 447 6.12 0.05 3.92
CA THR A 447 6.83 -1.10 4.50
C THR A 447 7.21 -0.95 5.98
N ALA A 448 7.24 0.28 6.50
CA ALA A 448 7.72 0.63 7.82
C ALA A 448 6.66 1.44 8.58
N ILE A 449 5.90 0.77 9.43
CA ILE A 449 4.84 1.38 10.24
C ILE A 449 5.34 2.60 11.02
N ASP A 450 6.57 2.55 11.55
CA ASP A 450 7.17 3.66 12.31
C ASP A 450 7.28 4.95 11.50
N ASN A 451 7.57 4.85 10.19
CA ASN A 451 7.66 6.02 9.32
C ASN A 451 6.28 6.66 9.15
N VAL A 452 5.24 5.85 8.96
CA VAL A 452 3.87 6.35 8.80
C VAL A 452 3.34 6.96 10.09
N VAL A 453 3.62 6.33 11.24
CA VAL A 453 3.22 6.87 12.55
C VAL A 453 3.91 8.19 12.85
N ARG A 454 5.21 8.32 12.56
CA ARG A 454 5.91 9.60 12.72
C ARG A 454 5.37 10.66 11.76
N PHE A 455 5.07 10.28 10.52
CA PHE A 455 4.46 11.19 9.56
C PHE A 455 3.07 11.63 10.01
N SER A 456 2.25 10.72 10.54
CA SER A 456 0.92 11.06 11.04
C SER A 456 0.99 12.04 12.21
N GLN A 457 1.87 11.80 13.18
CA GLN A 457 2.10 12.70 14.32
C GLN A 457 2.54 14.10 13.87
N LEU A 458 3.41 14.16 12.84
CA LEU A 458 3.83 15.44 12.27
C LEU A 458 2.65 16.19 11.63
N LEU A 459 1.81 15.50 10.85
CA LEU A 459 0.64 16.11 10.24
C LEU A 459 -0.38 16.55 11.30
N GLU A 460 -0.62 15.75 12.35
CA GLU A 460 -1.52 16.11 13.45
C GLU A 460 -1.05 17.39 14.17
N HIS A 461 0.24 17.46 14.48
CA HIS A 461 0.85 18.65 15.07
C HIS A 461 0.74 19.86 14.15
N TYR A 462 1.11 19.71 12.88
CA TYR A 462 1.13 20.80 11.90
C TYR A 462 -0.28 21.34 11.59
N TYR A 463 -1.28 20.47 11.49
CA TYR A 463 -2.66 20.90 11.24
C TYR A 463 -3.40 21.34 12.51
N GLY A 464 -2.88 21.07 13.71
CA GLY A 464 -3.47 21.52 14.97
C GLY A 464 -4.90 21.05 15.16
N GLY A 465 -5.20 19.80 14.77
CA GLY A 465 -6.55 19.22 14.85
C GLY A 465 -7.56 19.72 13.80
N ARG A 466 -7.16 20.58 12.85
CA ARG A 466 -8.02 21.01 11.72
C ARG A 466 -8.39 19.87 10.76
N LYS A 467 -7.55 18.83 10.72
CA LYS A 467 -7.72 17.62 9.89
C LYS A 467 -7.65 16.38 10.77
N VAL A 468 -8.47 15.39 10.46
CA VAL A 468 -8.35 14.06 11.07
C VAL A 468 -7.28 13.28 10.30
N ILE A 469 -6.25 12.80 11.00
CA ILE A 469 -5.19 11.98 10.39
C ILE A 469 -5.36 10.55 10.90
N CYS A 470 -5.35 9.57 10.01
CA CYS A 470 -5.52 8.17 10.33
C CYS A 470 -4.44 7.34 9.64
N VAL A 471 -3.91 6.35 10.33
CA VAL A 471 -2.97 5.36 9.78
C VAL A 471 -3.73 4.05 9.60
N GLY A 472 -3.69 3.48 8.39
CA GLY A 472 -4.23 2.15 8.14
C GLY A 472 -3.51 1.10 9.00
N ASN A 473 -4.24 0.23 9.70
CA ASN A 473 -3.70 -0.98 10.31
C ASN A 473 -4.50 -2.23 9.87
N GLU A 474 -3.91 -3.41 10.05
CA GLU A 474 -4.42 -4.71 9.55
C GLU A 474 -5.65 -5.19 10.36
N ASN A 475 -5.89 -4.61 11.54
CA ASN A 475 -6.81 -5.14 12.54
C ASN A 475 -8.04 -4.25 12.81
N THR A 476 -8.06 -3.01 12.35
CA THR A 476 -9.16 -2.02 12.42
C THR A 476 -8.61 -0.62 12.19
N PRO A 477 -8.91 -0.03 11.03
CA PRO A 477 -9.54 1.26 11.15
C PRO A 477 -10.69 1.36 10.18
N ILE A 478 -11.91 1.37 10.71
CA ILE A 478 -13.01 1.97 9.98
C ILE A 478 -12.85 3.47 10.20
N LEU A 479 -12.48 4.20 9.14
CA LEU A 479 -12.53 5.66 9.18
C LEU A 479 -13.97 6.08 8.94
N ALA A 480 -14.63 6.55 10.01
CA ALA A 480 -15.96 7.13 9.94
C ALA A 480 -15.89 8.67 9.91
N VAL A 481 -16.48 9.28 8.89
CA VAL A 481 -16.61 10.74 8.75
C VAL A 481 -18.08 11.08 8.50
N PRO A 482 -18.69 12.03 9.23
CA PRO A 482 -20.06 12.44 8.96
C PRO A 482 -20.22 12.99 7.53
N LEU A 483 -21.30 12.59 6.87
CA LEU A 483 -21.68 13.07 5.53
C LEU A 483 -21.74 14.62 5.48
N ARG A 484 -21.65 15.19 4.28
CA ARG A 484 -21.76 16.64 4.10
C ARG A 484 -23.11 17.14 4.62
N GLY A 485 -23.08 18.25 5.37
CA GLY A 485 -24.27 18.85 5.96
C GLY A 485 -24.73 18.26 7.31
N SER A 486 -24.20 17.12 7.77
CA SER A 486 -24.63 16.46 9.02
C SER A 486 -23.88 16.92 10.29
N GLY A 487 -23.05 17.96 10.20
CA GLY A 487 -22.32 18.57 11.33
C GLY A 487 -20.78 18.47 11.20
N ARG A 488 -20.04 18.99 12.19
CA ARG A 488 -18.56 18.90 12.21
C ARG A 488 -18.13 17.44 12.43
N PRO A 489 -17.07 16.94 11.76
CA PRO A 489 -16.55 15.60 12.01
C PRO A 489 -16.12 15.47 13.47
N ARG A 490 -16.85 14.66 14.25
CA ARG A 490 -16.54 14.38 15.64
C ARG A 490 -15.92 12.98 15.71
N ARG A 491 -14.59 12.92 15.57
CA ARG A 491 -13.73 11.74 15.70
C ARG A 491 -14.01 10.60 14.71
N ALA A 492 -12.94 10.04 14.12
CA ALA A 492 -13.00 8.74 13.47
C ALA A 492 -13.26 7.68 14.56
N TYR A 493 -14.43 7.04 14.54
CA TYR A 493 -14.74 5.92 15.42
C TYR A 493 -14.60 4.61 14.65
N LEU A 494 -13.57 3.81 15.00
CA LEU A 494 -13.67 2.39 15.39
C LEU A 494 -12.26 1.81 15.53
N HIS A 495 -11.74 1.91 16.75
CA HIS A 495 -10.63 1.12 17.26
C HIS A 495 -11.25 -0.16 17.83
N GLN A 496 -11.32 -1.23 17.04
CA GLN A 496 -11.55 -2.56 17.61
C GLN A 496 -10.15 -3.11 17.90
N ARG A 497 -9.52 -2.65 19.00
CA ARG A 497 -8.54 -3.53 19.64
C ARG A 497 -9.33 -4.78 20.00
N GLU A 498 -9.15 -5.85 19.22
CA GLU A 498 -9.44 -7.21 19.66
C GLU A 498 -8.63 -7.44 20.94
N ASN A 499 -9.21 -7.04 22.06
CA ASN A 499 -9.02 -7.72 23.32
C ASN A 499 -10.30 -8.50 23.50
N ALA A 500 -10.27 -9.80 23.22
CA ALA A 500 -11.36 -10.75 23.46
C ALA A 500 -11.77 -10.89 24.95
N PHE A 501 -11.40 -9.92 25.79
CA PHE A 501 -11.50 -9.92 27.25
C PHE A 501 -12.45 -8.85 27.79
N LEU A 502 -12.96 -7.96 26.94
CA LEU A 502 -13.83 -6.85 27.35
C LEU A 502 -15.29 -7.20 27.05
N THR A 503 -16.03 -7.58 28.08
CA THR A 503 -17.46 -7.91 27.95
C THR A 503 -18.34 -6.66 27.84
N THR A 504 -17.90 -5.51 28.35
CA THR A 504 -18.61 -4.22 28.16
C THR A 504 -17.70 -3.02 28.48
N VAL A 505 -17.65 -2.02 27.59
CA VAL A 505 -17.07 -0.70 27.88
C VAL A 505 -18.20 0.31 27.84
N GLN A 506 -18.58 0.86 28.99
CA GLN A 506 -19.59 1.91 29.08
C GLN A 506 -18.90 3.26 29.29
N PRO A 507 -19.11 4.26 28.42
CA PRO A 507 -18.69 5.62 28.72
C PRO A 507 -19.64 6.22 29.77
N GLU A 508 -19.14 6.51 30.97
CA GLU A 508 -19.88 7.36 31.90
C GLU A 508 -19.94 8.80 31.35
N LYS A 509 -21.15 9.35 31.29
CA LYS A 509 -21.40 10.68 30.72
C LYS A 509 -20.90 11.79 31.65
N ARG A 510 -20.22 12.76 31.03
CA ARG A 510 -19.99 14.16 31.44
C ARG A 510 -19.19 14.38 32.73
N THR A 511 -17.87 14.41 32.58
CA THR A 511 -16.97 15.51 33.00
C THR A 511 -15.70 15.42 32.14
N GLY A 512 -14.91 16.49 32.02
CA GLY A 512 -13.85 16.67 31.02
C GLY A 512 -12.64 15.71 31.04
N ALA A 513 -12.71 14.56 31.72
CA ALA A 513 -11.70 13.51 31.72
C ALA A 513 -12.32 12.17 31.33
N SER A 514 -11.75 11.50 30.33
CA SER A 514 -12.28 10.21 29.82
C SER A 514 -11.90 9.08 30.75
N ILE A 515 -12.73 8.81 31.76
CA ILE A 515 -12.60 7.65 32.64
C ILE A 515 -13.28 6.46 31.96
N TYR A 516 -12.54 5.37 31.75
CA TYR A 516 -13.07 4.13 31.19
C TYR A 516 -13.13 3.05 32.29
N ARG A 517 -14.31 2.47 32.49
CA ARG A 517 -14.53 1.33 33.36
C ARG A 517 -14.50 0.05 32.52
N ALA A 518 -13.63 -0.89 32.89
CA ALA A 518 -13.57 -2.22 32.29
C ALA A 518 -13.92 -3.27 33.34
N GLU A 519 -14.86 -4.15 33.01
CA GLU A 519 -15.20 -5.34 33.80
C GLU A 519 -14.57 -6.57 33.17
N PHE A 520 -13.90 -7.37 34.00
CA PHE A 520 -13.26 -8.62 33.60
C PHE A 520 -14.00 -9.80 34.23
N SER A 521 -14.24 -10.84 33.42
CA SER A 521 -14.90 -12.09 33.85
C SER A 521 -13.97 -13.08 34.59
N GLU A 522 -12.71 -12.71 34.81
CA GLU A 522 -11.67 -13.55 35.44
C GLU A 522 -11.15 -12.92 36.75
N SER A 523 -10.45 -13.71 37.57
CA SER A 523 -9.83 -13.23 38.81
C SER A 523 -8.58 -12.37 38.53
N LEU A 524 -8.25 -11.47 39.46
CA LEU A 524 -7.11 -10.55 39.34
C LEU A 524 -5.79 -11.31 39.15
N GLU A 525 -5.65 -12.45 39.84
CA GLU A 525 -4.47 -13.29 39.77
C GLU A 525 -4.28 -13.91 38.36
N ALA A 526 -5.36 -14.36 37.72
CA ALA A 526 -5.32 -14.87 36.35
C ALA A 526 -4.92 -13.79 35.33
N ILE A 527 -5.41 -12.56 35.52
CA ILE A 527 -5.07 -11.41 34.68
C ILE A 527 -3.58 -11.06 34.80
N LEU A 528 -3.06 -11.01 36.03
CA LEU A 528 -1.65 -10.69 36.30
C LEU A 528 -0.69 -11.73 35.71
N VAL A 529 -1.02 -13.03 35.82
CA VAL A 529 -0.22 -14.12 35.23
C VAL A 529 -0.16 -14.01 33.70
N ARG A 530 -1.27 -13.66 33.03
CA ARG A 530 -1.28 -13.49 31.56
C ARG A 530 -0.52 -12.25 31.11
N LEU A 531 -0.60 -11.14 31.83
CA LEU A 531 0.20 -9.95 31.53
C LEU A 531 1.70 -10.28 31.61
N ALA A 532 2.10 -11.06 32.61
CA ALA A 532 3.47 -11.53 32.74
C ALA A 532 3.91 -12.41 31.55
N LEU A 533 3.04 -13.30 31.05
CA LEU A 533 3.31 -14.10 29.83
C LEU A 533 3.47 -13.25 28.57
N GLN A 534 2.89 -12.04 28.53
CA GLN A 534 3.03 -11.08 27.43
C GLN A 534 4.21 -10.11 27.62
N GLY A 535 5.07 -10.34 28.63
CA GLY A 535 6.22 -9.49 28.92
C GLY A 535 5.86 -8.16 29.60
N LEU A 536 4.61 -8.00 30.07
CA LEU A 536 4.14 -6.83 30.80
C LEU A 536 4.19 -7.12 32.30
N ILE A 537 5.02 -6.38 33.03
CA ILE A 537 5.11 -6.51 34.48
C ILE A 537 4.04 -5.59 35.10
N ALA A 538 3.11 -6.20 35.84
CA ALA A 538 2.13 -5.48 36.63
C ALA A 538 2.64 -5.37 38.07
N GLN A 539 2.86 -4.15 38.55
CA GLN A 539 3.35 -3.88 39.91
C GLN A 539 2.26 -3.21 40.73
N ARG A 540 1.88 -3.81 41.87
CA ARG A 540 1.03 -3.14 42.86
C ARG A 540 1.81 -1.96 43.45
N VAL A 541 1.30 -0.76 43.28
CA VAL A 541 1.95 0.49 43.71
C VAL A 541 1.30 1.10 44.95
N GLY A 542 0.10 0.66 45.34
CA GLY A 542 -0.56 1.11 46.57
C GLY A 542 -2.03 0.72 46.62
N SER A 543 -2.77 1.35 47.54
CA SER A 543 -4.23 1.28 47.61
C SER A 543 -4.82 2.67 47.80
N VAL A 544 -6.00 2.91 47.22
CA VAL A 544 -6.71 4.19 47.25
C VAL A 544 -8.14 3.93 47.70
N LYS A 545 -8.63 4.73 48.65
CA LYS A 545 -10.02 4.67 49.12
C LYS A 545 -10.89 5.56 48.23
N ILE A 546 -11.90 4.98 47.58
CA ILE A 546 -12.85 5.69 46.69
C ILE A 546 -14.27 5.21 47.02
N ASP A 547 -15.19 6.15 47.26
CA ASP A 547 -16.60 5.87 47.59
C ASP A 547 -16.76 4.81 48.68
N ASP A 548 -16.04 4.98 49.79
CA ASP A 548 -15.95 4.04 50.92
C ASP A 548 -15.45 2.61 50.63
N THR A 549 -15.01 2.34 49.40
CA THR A 549 -14.38 1.08 49.00
C THR A 549 -12.86 1.24 48.85
N LEU A 550 -12.08 0.28 49.36
CA LEU A 550 -10.64 0.24 49.15
C LEU A 550 -10.33 -0.41 47.79
N ARG A 551 -9.58 0.27 46.93
CA ARG A 551 -9.16 -0.25 45.62
C ARG A 551 -7.64 -0.32 45.52
N ASP A 552 -7.12 -1.39 44.97
CA ASP A 552 -5.67 -1.56 44.80
C ASP A 552 -5.20 -0.92 43.50
N MET A 553 -4.09 -0.20 43.55
CA MET A 553 -3.52 0.47 42.39
C MET A 553 -2.36 -0.34 41.82
N TYR A 554 -2.39 -0.57 40.51
CA TYR A 554 -1.38 -1.29 39.76
C TYR A 554 -0.78 -0.41 38.66
N ARG A 555 0.54 -0.46 38.49
CA ARG A 555 1.24 0.09 37.33
C ARG A 555 1.49 -1.04 36.33
N ILE A 556 1.08 -0.85 35.08
CA ILE A 556 1.30 -1.77 33.98
C ILE A 556 1.88 -0.95 32.81
N GLY A 557 3.17 -1.13 32.51
CA GLY A 557 3.90 -0.20 31.63
C GLY A 557 3.96 1.21 32.21
N GLU A 558 3.56 2.21 31.42
CA GLU A 558 3.51 3.63 31.84
C GLU A 558 2.13 4.07 32.37
N ALA A 559 1.16 3.14 32.47
CA ALA A 559 -0.21 3.44 32.87
C ALA A 559 -0.53 2.92 34.27
N TYR A 560 -1.43 3.62 34.96
CA TYR A 560 -1.95 3.25 36.28
C TYR A 560 -3.41 2.81 36.22
N TYR A 561 -3.71 1.78 36.99
CA TYR A 561 -5.03 1.14 37.05
C TYR A 561 -5.48 0.97 38.50
N LEU A 562 -6.75 1.26 38.79
CA LEU A 562 -7.38 0.92 40.06
C LEU A 562 -8.21 -0.35 39.90
N CYS A 563 -7.90 -1.37 40.70
CA CYS A 563 -8.55 -2.67 40.72
C CYS A 563 -9.41 -2.82 41.98
N SER A 564 -10.69 -3.14 41.81
CA SER A 564 -11.55 -3.64 42.89
C SER A 564 -11.95 -5.09 42.63
N ASN A 565 -11.81 -5.94 43.64
CA ASN A 565 -12.46 -7.26 43.64
C ASN A 565 -13.93 -7.06 44.02
N ALA A 566 -14.79 -6.87 43.02
CA ALA A 566 -16.23 -6.90 43.22
C ALA A 566 -16.71 -8.35 43.20
N VAL A 567 -17.87 -8.62 43.82
CA VAL A 567 -18.49 -9.96 43.80
C VAL A 567 -18.87 -10.29 42.36
N GLY A 568 -18.07 -11.13 41.70
CA GLY A 568 -18.29 -11.57 40.31
C GLY A 568 -17.29 -11.07 39.26
N GLY A 569 -16.23 -10.36 39.62
CA GLY A 569 -15.18 -9.98 38.67
C GLY A 569 -14.23 -8.89 39.16
N VAL A 570 -13.16 -8.65 38.40
CA VAL A 570 -12.25 -7.51 38.63
C VAL A 570 -12.76 -6.32 37.85
N THR A 571 -12.85 -5.16 38.51
CA THR A 571 -13.10 -3.89 37.83
C THR A 571 -11.78 -3.12 37.77
N ALA A 572 -11.27 -2.81 36.57
CA ALA A 572 -10.10 -1.95 36.43
C ALA A 572 -10.47 -0.60 35.81
N GLN A 573 -9.99 0.48 36.42
CA GLN A 573 -10.21 1.85 35.95
C GLN A 573 -8.86 2.47 35.60
N TRP A 574 -8.70 2.92 34.35
CA TRP A 574 -7.52 3.68 33.95
C TRP A 574 -7.56 5.07 34.57
N VAL A 575 -6.48 5.49 35.23
CA VAL A 575 -6.40 6.76 35.95
C VAL A 575 -5.29 7.71 35.44
N GLY A 576 -4.56 7.34 34.39
CA GLY A 576 -3.60 8.24 33.73
C GLY A 576 -2.22 7.62 33.42
N GLY A 577 -1.31 8.48 32.94
CA GLY A 577 0.13 8.26 32.80
C GLY A 577 0.92 9.45 33.40
N PRO A 578 2.25 9.37 33.53
CA PRO A 578 3.03 10.43 34.18
C PRO A 578 3.10 11.71 33.32
N GLU A 579 2.49 12.80 33.80
CA GLU A 579 2.83 14.18 33.40
C GLU A 579 3.53 14.85 34.60
N ASP A 580 4.77 15.35 34.39
CA ASP A 580 5.55 16.13 35.35
C ASP A 580 5.67 15.55 36.79
N GLY A 581 5.78 14.22 36.90
CA GLY A 581 6.03 13.54 38.18
C GLY A 581 4.87 13.65 39.19
N LYS A 582 3.66 14.03 38.74
CA LYS A 582 2.45 14.09 39.58
C LYS A 582 1.36 13.19 39.00
N LEU A 583 0.80 12.33 39.85
CA LEU A 583 -0.38 11.53 39.52
C LEU A 583 -1.62 12.43 39.66
N LEU A 584 -2.21 12.88 38.56
CA LEU A 584 -3.50 13.58 38.57
C LEU A 584 -4.62 12.57 38.80
N LEU A 585 -4.95 12.32 40.07
CA LEU A 585 -6.21 11.67 40.44
C LEU A 585 -7.34 12.64 40.10
N ALA A 586 -8.20 12.29 39.15
CA ALA A 586 -9.43 13.02 38.88
C ALA A 586 -10.25 13.06 40.17
N ASN A 587 -10.33 14.22 40.83
CA ASN A 587 -11.03 14.38 42.10
C ASN A 587 -12.25 15.27 41.91
N HIS A 588 -13.40 14.69 42.28
CA HIS A 588 -14.78 15.19 42.32
C HIS A 588 -15.49 15.52 41.01
#